data_AF-A0A9E3IVY6-F1
#
_entry.id   AF-A0A9E3IVY6-F1
#
_cell.length_a   1.000
_cell.length_b   1.000
_cell.length_c   1.000
_cell.angle_alpha   90.00
_cell.angle_beta   90.00
_cell.angle_gamma   90.00
#
_symmetry.space_group_name_H-M   'P 1'
#
loop_
_entity.id
_entity.type
_entity.pdbx_description
1 polymer ?
#
loop_
_entity_poly.entity_id
_entity_poly.type
_entity_poly.pdbx_seq_one_letter_code
_entity_poly.pdbx_strand_id
1 'polypeptide(L)' 'MTKLERAPTRNYHNPIMESARWDDLAIRPDDIVIATYPKCGTTWTQRIIDLLVFQDPAP' A
#
# COMPACT_ATOMS: atom_id res chain seq x y z
N MET A 1 -10.93 -7.59 14.83
CA MET A 1 -10.30 -8.28 13.68
C MET A 1 -10.85 -7.59 12.44
N THR A 2 -10.15 -6.58 11.93
CA THR A 2 -10.60 -5.87 10.72
C THR A 2 -10.19 -6.73 9.54
N LYS A 3 -11.18 -7.38 8.94
CA LYS A 3 -11.02 -8.28 7.80
C LYS A 3 -11.11 -7.44 6.53
N LEU A 4 -10.34 -7.77 5.49
CA LEU A 4 -10.48 -7.14 4.18
C LEU A 4 -11.96 -7.12 3.76
N GLU A 5 -12.45 -5.95 3.31
CA GLU A 5 -13.83 -5.74 2.85
C GLU A 5 -14.27 -6.76 1.79
N ARG A 6 -13.29 -7.26 1.01
CA ARG A 6 -13.47 -8.29 0.01
C ARG A 6 -12.36 -9.33 0.11
N ALA A 7 -12.74 -10.60 -0.05
CA ALA A 7 -11.77 -11.70 -0.12
C ALA A 7 -10.85 -11.57 -1.35
N PRO A 8 -9.56 -11.92 -1.24
CA PRO A 8 -8.64 -11.90 -2.37
C PRO A 8 -9.11 -12.87 -3.47
N THR A 9 -8.98 -12.48 -4.74
CA THR A 9 -9.28 -13.36 -5.87
C THR A 9 -8.19 -14.39 -6.13
N ARG A 10 -6.97 -14.09 -5.68
CA ARG A 10 -5.79 -14.95 -5.80
C ARG A 10 -4.80 -14.63 -4.69
N ASN A 11 -4.22 -15.66 -4.11
CA ASN A 11 -3.08 -15.54 -3.21
C ASN A 11 -1.77 -15.61 -4.01
N TYR A 12 -0.89 -14.64 -3.78
CA TYR A 12 0.46 -14.60 -4.33
C TYR A 12 1.43 -14.98 -3.23
N HIS A 13 2.20 -16.05 -3.46
CA HIS A 13 3.25 -16.51 -2.55
C HIS A 13 4.50 -16.81 -3.38
N ASN A 14 5.38 -15.82 -3.51
CA ASN A 14 6.65 -15.93 -4.22
C ASN A 14 7.70 -14.96 -3.62
N PRO A 15 8.98 -15.07 -4.00
CA PRO A 15 10.05 -14.26 -3.39
C PRO A 15 9.87 -12.74 -3.50
N ILE A 16 9.05 -12.27 -4.45
CA ILE A 16 8.81 -10.85 -4.72
C ILE A 16 7.47 -10.40 -4.12
N MET A 17 6.46 -11.27 -4.09
CA MET A 17 5.09 -10.94 -3.69
C MET A 17 4.53 -11.98 -2.73
N GLU A 18 4.15 -11.51 -1.54
CA GLU A 18 3.45 -12.29 -0.51
C GLU A 18 2.16 -11.57 -0.13
N SER A 19 1.01 -12.07 -0.58
CA SER A 19 -0.28 -11.42 -0.35
C SER A 19 -0.90 -11.73 1.00
N ALA A 20 -0.52 -12.83 1.66
CA ALA A 20 -1.09 -13.20 2.97
C ALA A 20 -0.76 -12.16 4.06
N ARG A 21 0.27 -11.32 3.85
CA ARG A 21 0.60 -10.20 4.74
C ARG A 21 -0.51 -9.16 4.89
N TRP A 22 -1.45 -9.10 3.93
CA TRP A 22 -2.58 -8.17 3.98
C TRP A 22 -3.72 -8.68 4.86
N ASP A 23 -3.77 -9.98 5.18
CA ASP A 23 -4.92 -10.59 5.88
C ASP A 23 -5.10 -10.06 7.30
N ASP A 24 -4.00 -9.66 7.95
CA ASP A 24 -3.98 -9.14 9.33
C ASP A 24 -3.91 -7.60 9.40
N LEU A 25 -3.82 -6.91 8.25
CA LEU A 25 -3.68 -5.45 8.23
C LEU A 25 -5.03 -4.77 8.46
N ALA A 26 -5.14 -4.02 9.56
CA ALA A 26 -6.33 -3.23 9.86
C ALA A 26 -6.30 -1.87 9.14
N ILE A 27 -6.92 -1.82 7.95
CA ILE A 27 -7.06 -0.59 7.15
C ILE A 27 -8.00 0.40 7.84
N ARG A 28 -7.60 1.68 7.86
CA ARG A 28 -8.41 2.81 8.31
C ARG A 28 -9.08 3.53 7.14
N PRO A 29 -10.18 4.25 7.36
CA PRO A 29 -10.86 5.01 6.30
C PRO A 29 -9.99 6.06 5.60
N ASP A 30 -8.94 6.54 6.26
CA ASP A 30 -8.03 7.60 5.80
C ASP A 30 -6.67 7.07 5.31
N ASP A 31 -6.46 5.75 5.27
CA ASP A 31 -5.22 5.16 4.77
C ASP A 31 -5.10 5.31 3.25
N ILE A 32 -3.92 5.69 2.77
CA ILE A 32 -3.57 5.74 1.33
C ILE A 32 -2.64 4.58 1.01
N VAL A 33 -3.05 3.71 0.08
CA VAL A 33 -2.24 2.58 -0.38
C VAL A 33 -1.56 2.91 -1.71
N ILE A 34 -0.22 2.88 -1.72
CA ILE A 34 0.59 3.07 -2.92
C ILE A 34 1.10 1.71 -3.39
N ALA A 35 0.50 1.18 -4.46
CA ALA A 35 0.86 -0.12 -5.03
C ALA A 35 1.27 0.04 -6.51
N THR A 36 2.57 -0.07 -6.78
CA THR A 36 3.14 -0.09 -8.13
C THR A 36 3.91 -1.38 -8.33
N TYR A 37 4.03 -1.87 -9.57
CA TYR A 37 4.99 -2.93 -9.85
C TYR A 37 6.43 -2.48 -9.50
N PRO A 38 7.34 -3.37 -9.08
CA PRO A 38 8.71 -3.00 -8.76
C PRO A 38 9.35 -2.18 -9.88
N LYS A 39 9.98 -1.07 -9.49
CA LYS A 39 10.68 -0.13 -10.39
C LYS A 39 9.78 0.73 -11.29
N CYS A 40 8.47 0.78 -11.04
CA CYS A 40 7.54 1.64 -11.76
C CYS A 40 7.18 2.94 -11.01
N GLY A 41 8.14 3.51 -10.25
CA GLY A 41 7.98 4.86 -9.68
C GLY A 41 7.40 4.95 -8.27
N THR A 42 7.39 3.88 -7.46
CA THR A 42 6.86 3.89 -6.08
C THR A 42 7.39 5.07 -5.25
N THR A 43 8.70 5.34 -5.34
CA THR A 43 9.35 6.43 -4.60
C THR A 43 8.85 7.82 -5.02
N TRP A 44 8.64 8.03 -6.32
CA TRP A 44 8.13 9.30 -6.83
C TRP A 44 6.66 9.50 -6.43
N THR A 45 5.85 8.44 -6.54
CA THR A 45 4.43 8.48 -6.12
C THR A 45 4.29 8.74 -4.62
N GLN A 46 5.10 8.08 -3.78
CA GLN A 46 5.17 8.34 -2.34
C GLN A 46 5.46 9.81 -2.08
N ARG A 47 6.53 10.36 -2.67
CA ARG A 47 6.90 11.76 -2.42
C ARG A 47 5.83 12.75 -2.88
N ILE A 48 5.17 12.52 -4.02
CA ILE A 48 4.09 13.39 -4.49
C ILE A 48 2.92 13.37 -3.48
N ILE A 49 2.51 12.19 -3.04
CA ILE A 49 1.39 12.04 -2.10
C ILE A 49 1.74 12.64 -0.73
N ASP A 50 2.95 12.41 -0.22
CA ASP A 50 3.42 12.98 1.05
C ASP A 50 3.36 14.51 1.04
N LEU A 51 3.83 15.15 -0.04
CA LEU A 51 3.76 16.60 -0.19
C LEU A 51 2.31 17.11 -0.24
N LEU A 52 1.40 16.38 -0.90
CA LEU A 52 -0.01 16.76 -0.97
C LEU A 52 -0.73 16.62 0.38
N VAL A 53 -0.41 15.59 1.16
CA VAL A 53 -1.06 15.31 2.44
C VAL A 53 -0.51 16.22 3.55
N PHE A 54 0.82 16.32 3.66
CA PHE A 54 1.45 17.00 4.79
C PHE A 54 1.78 18.47 4.51
N GLN A 55 1.79 18.90 3.24
CA GLN A 55 2.07 20.29 2.83
C GLN A 55 3.42 20.81 3.35
N ASP A 56 4.38 19.91 3.58
CA ASP A 56 5.72 20.22 4.09
C ASP A 56 6.78 19.58 3.19
N PRO A 57 7.71 20.36 2.60
CA PRO A 57 8.80 19.82 1.79
C PRO A 57 9.96 19.24 2.61
N ALA A 58 9.94 19.29 3.94
CA ALA A 58 10.94 18.61 4.75
C ALA A 58 10.97 17.08 4.46
N PRO A 59 12.15 16.44 4.58
CA PRO A 59 12.26 14.98 4.58
C PRO A 59 11.79 14.36 5.90
#